data_AF-A0AA97JMH4-F1
#
_entry.id   AF-A0AA97JMH4-F1
#
_cell.length_a   1.000
_cell.length_b   1.000
_cell.length_c   1.000
_cell.angle_alpha   90.00
_cell.angle_beta   90.00
_cell.angle_gamma   90.00
#
_symmetry.space_group_name_H-M   'P 1'
#
loop_
_entity.id
_entity.type
_entity.pdbx_description
1 polymer ?
#
loop_
_entity_poly.entity_id
_entity_poly.type
_entity_poly.pdbx_seq_one_letter_code
_entity_poly.pdbx_strand_id
1 'polypeptide(L)'
;MDAATLTYDTLRFEYEDFPETKEPVWILGRKYSVLTEKEEILLDVTSRLWFTYRKNFPAIGGTGPTSDTGWGCMLRCGQMIFAQALVCKHLGRDWRWMKGKKQTDNYYNVLNAFIDKKDSYYSIHQIAQMGVGEGKSIGQWYGPNTVAQVLRKLATFDTWSSLAVHIAMDNTVVMEEIRRLCRFNYPCPGASAFPTADSDLLSNGYPDGAECTDRLLLWKPLVLLIPLRLGLTDINEAYIETLKHCFMMPQSLGVIGGKPNSAHYFIGYVGEELIYLDPHTTQPAVEPIDSCHIPDESFHCQHPPCRMSIAELDPSVAVNKGKGASTESLLTHGGRRMMIS
;
A
#
# COMPACT_ATOMS: atom_id res chain seq x y z
N MET A 1 -26.85 -0.69 -21.42
CA MET A 1 -26.33 -0.18 -20.14
C MET A 1 -27.29 -0.66 -19.07
N ASP A 2 -26.89 -1.61 -18.24
CA ASP A 2 -27.79 -2.23 -17.24
C ASP A 2 -27.95 -1.35 -16.00
N ALA A 3 -29.20 -1.16 -15.58
CA ALA A 3 -29.57 -0.36 -14.41
C ALA A 3 -28.94 -0.88 -13.09
N ALA A 4 -28.60 -2.17 -13.01
CA ALA A 4 -27.92 -2.78 -11.87
C ALA A 4 -26.48 -2.27 -11.64
N THR A 5 -25.85 -1.66 -12.64
CA THR A 5 -24.47 -1.15 -12.54
C THR A 5 -24.40 0.21 -11.85
N LEU A 6 -25.49 0.99 -11.87
CA LEU A 6 -25.53 2.33 -11.30
C LEU A 6 -25.75 2.34 -9.78
N THR A 7 -26.33 1.27 -9.21
CA THR A 7 -26.60 1.20 -7.76
C THR A 7 -25.33 1.09 -6.90
N TYR A 8 -24.18 0.77 -7.52
CA TYR A 8 -22.88 0.68 -6.86
C TYR A 8 -22.00 1.92 -7.05
N ASP A 9 -22.48 2.95 -7.76
CA ASP A 9 -21.79 4.23 -7.97
C ASP A 9 -22.27 5.25 -6.92
N THR A 10 -21.95 4.98 -5.65
CA THR A 10 -22.44 5.74 -4.49
C THR A 10 -21.76 7.09 -4.33
N LEU A 11 -20.60 7.29 -4.95
CA LEU A 11 -19.83 8.53 -4.90
C LEU A 11 -20.45 9.72 -5.64
N ARG A 12 -21.55 9.53 -6.38
CA ARG A 12 -22.14 10.60 -7.20
C ARG A 12 -22.90 11.68 -6.44
N PHE A 13 -23.03 11.57 -5.12
CA PHE A 13 -23.89 12.44 -4.33
C PHE A 13 -23.08 13.19 -3.25
N GLU A 14 -23.25 14.52 -3.24
CA GLU A 14 -22.86 15.55 -2.25
C GLU A 14 -21.51 15.37 -1.51
N TYR A 15 -20.57 16.29 -1.77
CA TYR A 15 -19.33 16.40 -0.99
C TYR A 15 -19.44 17.56 0.00
N GLU A 16 -19.20 17.27 1.27
CA GLU A 16 -19.03 18.30 2.29
C GLU A 16 -17.57 18.78 2.34
N ASP A 17 -17.39 20.09 2.44
CA ASP A 17 -16.08 20.68 2.74
C ASP A 17 -15.57 20.23 4.13
N PHE A 18 -14.26 20.41 4.39
CA PHE A 18 -13.72 20.16 5.73
C PHE A 18 -14.40 21.05 6.77
N PRO A 19 -14.73 20.52 7.96
CA PRO A 19 -15.29 21.32 9.04
C PRO A 19 -14.23 22.32 9.52
N GLU A 20 -14.64 23.57 9.73
CA GLU A 20 -13.78 24.58 10.34
C GLU A 20 -13.60 24.27 11.82
N THR A 21 -12.56 23.50 12.15
CA THR A 21 -12.26 23.05 13.50
C THR A 21 -10.81 23.36 13.89
N LYS A 22 -10.58 23.46 15.21
CA LYS A 22 -9.23 23.55 15.80
C LYS A 22 -8.56 22.18 15.92
N GLU A 23 -9.31 21.10 15.71
CA GLU A 23 -8.78 19.75 15.73
C GLU A 23 -7.74 19.55 14.60
N PRO A 24 -6.61 18.89 14.88
CA PRO A 24 -5.61 18.65 13.86
C PRO A 24 -6.10 17.61 12.85
N VAL A 25 -5.81 17.87 11.58
CA VAL A 25 -6.00 16.89 10.50
C VAL A 25 -4.72 16.08 10.37
N TRP A 26 -4.82 14.77 10.48
CA TRP A 26 -3.71 13.87 10.23
C TRP A 26 -3.92 13.12 8.92
N ILE A 27 -2.94 13.18 8.02
CA ILE A 27 -2.92 12.40 6.77
C ILE A 27 -1.58 11.68 6.67
N LEU A 28 -1.60 10.35 6.77
CA LEU A 28 -0.43 9.47 6.54
C LEU A 28 0.87 9.99 7.17
N GLY A 29 0.85 10.23 8.48
CA GLY A 29 2.00 10.68 9.28
C GLY A 29 2.29 12.19 9.25
N ARG A 30 1.47 12.98 8.55
CA ARG A 30 1.59 14.45 8.51
C ARG A 30 0.41 15.09 9.24
N LYS A 31 0.71 16.10 10.05
CA LYS A 31 -0.26 16.90 10.80
C LYS A 31 -0.48 18.22 10.08
N TYR A 32 -1.73 18.64 9.99
CA TYR A 32 -2.17 19.88 9.38
C TYR A 32 -3.21 20.59 10.26
N SER A 33 -3.37 21.89 10.03
CA SER A 33 -4.42 22.74 10.60
C SER A 33 -5.36 23.21 9.49
N VAL A 34 -6.66 22.89 9.56
CA VAL A 34 -7.66 23.31 8.56
C VAL A 34 -7.70 24.84 8.40
N LEU A 35 -7.47 25.57 9.49
CA LEU A 35 -7.57 27.02 9.53
C LEU A 35 -6.46 27.73 8.74
N THR A 36 -5.31 27.09 8.58
CA THR A 36 -4.11 27.71 8.01
C THR A 36 -3.54 26.95 6.81
N GLU A 37 -3.84 25.66 6.68
CA GLU A 37 -3.20 24.73 5.74
C GLU A 37 -4.24 23.96 4.89
N LYS A 38 -5.41 24.57 4.63
CA LYS A 38 -6.50 23.93 3.85
C LYS A 38 -6.03 23.49 2.47
N GLU A 39 -5.24 24.32 1.79
CA GLU A 39 -4.72 24.02 0.45
C GLU A 39 -3.72 22.86 0.47
N GLU A 40 -2.86 22.80 1.48
CA GLU A 40 -1.88 21.73 1.67
C GLU A 40 -2.55 20.39 1.99
N ILE A 41 -3.63 20.41 2.78
CA ILE A 41 -4.48 19.24 3.04
C ILE A 41 -5.05 18.72 1.73
N LEU A 42 -5.72 19.58 0.95
CA LEU A 42 -6.34 19.21 -0.32
C LEU A 42 -5.30 18.72 -1.33
N LEU A 43 -4.14 19.37 -1.39
CA LEU A 43 -3.04 18.97 -2.26
C LEU A 43 -2.50 17.59 -1.86
N ASP A 44 -2.32 17.30 -0.57
CA ASP A 44 -1.82 16.00 -0.12
C ASP A 44 -2.81 14.86 -0.40
N VAL A 45 -4.10 15.09 -0.17
CA VAL A 45 -5.18 14.15 -0.52
C VAL A 45 -5.21 13.91 -2.03
N THR A 46 -5.28 14.98 -2.83
CA THR A 46 -5.37 14.90 -4.30
C THR A 46 -4.13 14.21 -4.89
N SER A 47 -2.97 14.36 -4.25
CA SER A 47 -1.73 13.73 -4.68
C SER A 47 -1.71 12.20 -4.52
N ARG A 48 -2.60 11.63 -3.71
CA ARG A 48 -2.68 10.17 -3.57
C ARG A 48 -3.20 9.55 -4.86
N LEU A 49 -2.59 8.44 -5.27
CA LEU A 49 -3.09 7.65 -6.39
C LEU A 49 -4.42 7.00 -5.99
N TRP A 50 -5.46 7.39 -6.72
CA TRP A 50 -6.85 7.01 -6.50
C TRP A 50 -7.27 6.00 -7.55
N PHE A 51 -7.64 4.80 -7.11
CA PHE A 51 -8.13 3.75 -7.99
C PHE A 51 -9.60 3.48 -7.70
N THR A 52 -10.42 3.60 -8.73
CA THR A 52 -11.86 3.38 -8.66
C THR A 52 -12.25 2.18 -9.51
N TYR A 53 -13.54 1.84 -9.50
CA TYR A 53 -14.07 0.93 -10.50
C TYR A 53 -13.75 1.43 -11.91
N ARG A 54 -13.42 0.48 -12.79
CA ARG A 54 -13.14 0.72 -14.20
C ARG A 54 -14.01 -0.16 -15.07
N LYS A 55 -14.31 0.32 -16.27
CA LYS A 55 -15.05 -0.42 -17.30
C LYS A 55 -14.34 -0.35 -18.63
N ASN A 56 -14.63 -1.32 -19.49
CA ASN A 56 -14.05 -1.46 -20.83
C ASN A 56 -12.55 -1.76 -20.83
N PHE A 57 -12.01 -2.34 -19.76
CA PHE A 57 -10.68 -2.93 -19.80
C PHE A 57 -10.72 -4.32 -20.48
N PRO A 58 -9.60 -4.86 -20.98
CA PRO A 58 -9.54 -6.19 -21.60
C PRO A 58 -10.11 -7.28 -20.68
N ALA A 59 -10.82 -8.27 -21.20
CA ALA A 59 -11.44 -9.31 -20.38
C ALA A 59 -10.43 -10.06 -19.49
N ILE A 60 -10.71 -10.15 -18.18
CA ILE A 60 -9.86 -10.88 -17.24
C ILE A 60 -9.86 -12.37 -17.60
N GLY A 61 -8.68 -12.97 -17.80
CA GLY A 61 -8.58 -14.36 -18.26
C GLY A 61 -9.13 -14.61 -19.67
N GLY A 62 -9.30 -13.56 -20.48
CA GLY A 62 -9.79 -13.64 -21.87
C GLY A 62 -11.31 -13.78 -22.03
N THR A 63 -12.02 -14.25 -21.00
CA THR A 63 -13.48 -14.48 -21.03
C THR A 63 -14.22 -13.94 -19.80
N GLY A 64 -13.49 -13.50 -18.78
CA GLY A 64 -14.06 -12.94 -17.55
C GLY A 64 -14.53 -11.49 -17.70
N PRO A 65 -14.79 -10.82 -16.57
CA PRO A 65 -15.32 -9.46 -16.57
C PRO A 65 -14.43 -8.45 -17.31
N THR A 66 -15.07 -7.45 -17.91
CA THR A 66 -14.46 -6.24 -18.51
C THR A 66 -14.76 -4.98 -17.69
N SER A 67 -15.35 -5.17 -16.50
CA SER A 67 -15.60 -4.16 -15.49
C SER A 67 -15.49 -4.79 -14.11
N ASP A 68 -14.96 -4.03 -13.15
CA ASP A 68 -14.90 -4.45 -11.74
C ASP A 68 -15.98 -3.80 -10.86
N THR A 69 -16.90 -3.04 -11.47
CA THR A 69 -18.02 -2.43 -10.76
C THR A 69 -18.81 -3.46 -9.96
N GLY A 70 -19.02 -3.15 -8.69
CA GLY A 70 -19.83 -3.96 -7.78
C GLY A 70 -19.08 -5.11 -7.11
N TRP A 71 -17.82 -5.39 -7.43
CA TRP A 71 -17.05 -6.46 -6.76
C TRP A 71 -15.59 -6.13 -6.47
N GLY A 72 -14.99 -5.18 -7.20
CA GLY A 72 -13.57 -4.84 -7.11
C GLY A 72 -13.16 -3.92 -5.96
N CYS A 73 -14.06 -3.40 -5.11
CA CYS A 73 -13.73 -2.26 -4.23
C CYS A 73 -12.57 -2.53 -3.27
N MET A 74 -12.50 -3.72 -2.65
CA MET A 74 -11.36 -4.06 -1.78
C MET A 74 -10.06 -4.23 -2.58
N LEU A 75 -10.14 -4.71 -3.83
CA LEU A 75 -8.97 -4.82 -4.70
C LEU A 75 -8.46 -3.41 -5.05
N ARG A 76 -9.35 -2.46 -5.33
CA ARG A 76 -9.01 -1.05 -5.55
C ARG A 76 -8.40 -0.38 -4.30
N CYS A 77 -8.95 -0.67 -3.11
CA CYS A 77 -8.34 -0.22 -1.85
C CYS A 77 -6.93 -0.81 -1.66
N GLY A 78 -6.76 -2.09 -1.98
CA GLY A 78 -5.45 -2.76 -2.03
C GLY A 78 -4.47 -2.07 -3.00
N GLN A 79 -4.93 -1.71 -4.20
CA GLN A 79 -4.12 -0.93 -5.14
C GLN A 79 -3.72 0.42 -4.54
N MET A 80 -4.64 1.16 -3.92
CA MET A 80 -4.34 2.50 -3.37
C MET A 80 -3.30 2.44 -2.24
N ILE A 81 -3.47 1.52 -1.28
CA ILE A 81 -2.52 1.41 -0.16
C ILE A 81 -1.14 0.91 -0.61
N PHE A 82 -1.09 0.05 -1.63
CA PHE A 82 0.18 -0.45 -2.18
C PHE A 82 0.86 0.58 -3.09
N ALA A 83 0.09 1.32 -3.87
CA ALA A 83 0.58 2.45 -4.66
C ALA A 83 1.14 3.55 -3.75
N GLN A 84 0.52 3.82 -2.61
CA GLN A 84 1.07 4.74 -1.62
C GLN A 84 2.46 4.27 -1.13
N ALA A 85 2.67 2.97 -0.93
CA ALA A 85 3.97 2.43 -0.56
C ALA A 85 5.01 2.66 -1.67
N LEU A 86 4.63 2.46 -2.94
CA LEU A 86 5.48 2.72 -4.10
C LEU A 86 5.78 4.20 -4.31
N VAL A 87 4.80 5.09 -4.09
CA VAL A 87 5.01 6.55 -4.07
C VAL A 87 6.03 6.91 -3.00
N CYS A 88 5.86 6.43 -1.77
CA CYS A 88 6.83 6.68 -0.69
C CYS A 88 8.24 6.16 -1.04
N LYS A 89 8.35 5.00 -1.70
CA LYS A 89 9.63 4.41 -2.08
C LYS A 89 10.33 5.19 -3.20
N HIS A 90 9.60 5.53 -4.28
CA HIS A 90 10.18 5.99 -5.54
C HIS A 90 10.11 7.51 -5.74
N LEU A 91 9.18 8.18 -5.05
CA LEU A 91 8.95 9.63 -5.13
C LEU A 91 9.15 10.34 -3.78
N GLY A 92 8.99 9.62 -2.67
CA GLY A 92 9.03 10.15 -1.32
C GLY A 92 7.67 10.65 -0.82
N ARG A 93 7.49 10.70 0.51
CA ARG A 93 6.24 11.15 1.14
C ARG A 93 5.89 12.61 0.86
N ASP A 94 6.90 13.43 0.56
CA ASP A 94 6.78 14.87 0.31
C ASP A 94 6.43 15.21 -1.13
N TRP A 95 6.48 14.23 -2.04
CA TRP A 95 6.01 14.41 -3.40
C TRP A 95 4.51 14.78 -3.42
N ARG A 96 4.15 15.70 -4.33
CA ARG A 96 2.79 16.15 -4.59
C ARG A 96 2.51 16.16 -6.08
N TRP A 97 1.30 15.76 -6.47
CA TRP A 97 0.81 15.82 -7.83
C TRP A 97 0.28 17.23 -8.13
N MET A 98 0.49 17.69 -9.36
CA MET A 98 0.01 18.99 -9.82
C MET A 98 -0.65 18.83 -11.19
N LYS A 99 -1.93 19.17 -11.28
CA LYS A 99 -2.71 19.09 -12.52
C LYS A 99 -2.04 19.86 -13.65
N GLY A 100 -1.98 19.26 -14.84
CA GLY A 100 -1.40 19.86 -16.04
C GLY A 100 0.13 20.01 -16.01
N LYS A 101 0.81 19.60 -14.94
CA LYS A 101 2.28 19.55 -14.90
C LYS A 101 2.75 18.13 -15.22
N LYS A 102 3.77 18.03 -16.06
CA LYS A 102 4.45 16.76 -16.34
C LYS A 102 5.09 16.21 -15.06
N GLN A 103 4.76 14.98 -14.72
CA GLN A 103 5.35 14.26 -13.59
C GLN A 103 6.65 13.56 -14.01
N THR A 104 7.39 13.04 -13.02
CA THR A 104 8.66 12.32 -13.25
C THR A 104 8.41 10.93 -13.87
N ASP A 105 9.43 10.36 -14.53
CA ASP A 105 9.31 9.01 -15.10
C ASP A 105 9.02 7.95 -14.02
N ASN A 106 9.59 8.13 -12.81
CA ASN A 106 9.27 7.27 -11.67
C ASN A 106 7.77 7.30 -11.31
N TYR A 107 7.10 8.46 -11.44
CA TYR A 107 5.66 8.55 -11.19
C TYR A 107 4.88 7.72 -12.21
N TYR A 108 5.19 7.87 -13.49
CA TYR A 108 4.52 7.09 -14.54
C TYR A 108 4.83 5.60 -14.43
N ASN A 109 6.03 5.20 -14.01
CA ASN A 109 6.35 3.80 -13.72
C ASN A 109 5.52 3.25 -12.57
N VAL A 110 5.31 4.02 -11.50
CA VAL A 110 4.39 3.64 -10.41
C VAL A 110 2.97 3.51 -10.94
N LEU A 111 2.44 4.52 -11.62
CA LEU A 111 1.06 4.50 -12.14
C LEU A 111 0.84 3.34 -13.13
N ASN A 112 1.81 3.12 -14.03
CA ASN A 112 1.77 2.04 -15.02
C ASN A 112 1.67 0.65 -14.38
N ALA A 113 2.19 0.47 -13.16
CA ALA A 113 2.09 -0.79 -12.43
C ALA A 113 0.63 -1.14 -12.02
N PHE A 114 -0.31 -0.19 -12.06
CA PHE A 114 -1.71 -0.37 -11.62
C PHE A 114 -2.75 -0.23 -12.74
N ILE A 115 -2.34 0.11 -13.97
CA ILE A 115 -3.24 0.22 -15.12
C ILE A 115 -3.98 -1.11 -15.32
N ASP A 116 -5.23 -1.05 -15.78
CA ASP A 116 -6.12 -2.21 -15.98
C ASP A 116 -5.72 -3.05 -17.21
N LYS A 117 -4.47 -3.48 -17.25
CA LYS A 117 -3.91 -4.38 -18.26
C LYS A 117 -3.16 -5.52 -17.60
N LYS A 118 -3.15 -6.68 -18.24
CA LYS A 118 -2.55 -7.90 -17.70
C LYS A 118 -1.03 -7.84 -17.51
N ASP A 119 -0.35 -6.94 -18.20
CA ASP A 119 1.11 -6.73 -18.13
C ASP A 119 1.54 -5.81 -16.97
N SER A 120 0.63 -5.04 -16.41
CA SER A 120 0.85 -4.24 -15.20
C SER A 120 0.86 -5.12 -13.95
N TYR A 121 1.91 -5.00 -13.11
CA TYR A 121 2.17 -5.88 -11.96
C TYR A 121 1.00 -6.02 -10.97
N TYR A 122 0.34 -4.92 -10.67
CA TYR A 122 -0.71 -4.80 -9.66
C TYR A 122 -2.05 -4.39 -10.29
N SER A 123 -2.28 -4.74 -11.56
CA SER A 123 -3.56 -4.51 -12.22
C SER A 123 -4.70 -5.29 -11.58
N ILE A 124 -5.93 -4.87 -11.85
CA ILE A 124 -7.12 -5.62 -11.43
C ILE A 124 -7.10 -7.06 -11.98
N HIS A 125 -6.52 -7.27 -13.17
CA HIS A 125 -6.33 -8.59 -13.78
C HIS A 125 -5.42 -9.47 -12.93
N GLN A 126 -4.24 -8.96 -12.59
CA GLN A 126 -3.25 -9.71 -11.82
C GLN A 126 -3.74 -10.00 -10.40
N ILE A 127 -4.39 -9.02 -9.76
CA ILE A 127 -4.95 -9.19 -8.41
C ILE A 127 -6.06 -10.25 -8.42
N ALA A 128 -7.03 -10.14 -9.34
CA ALA A 128 -8.15 -11.09 -9.42
C ALA A 128 -7.67 -12.50 -9.77
N GLN A 129 -6.72 -12.63 -10.71
CA GLN A 129 -6.17 -13.93 -11.11
C GLN A 129 -5.35 -14.57 -9.99
N MET A 130 -4.53 -13.79 -9.29
CA MET A 130 -3.71 -14.29 -8.17
C MET A 130 -4.57 -14.73 -6.99
N GLY A 131 -5.70 -14.07 -6.73
CA GLY A 131 -6.59 -14.48 -5.65
C GLY A 131 -7.37 -15.78 -5.90
N VAL A 132 -7.38 -16.31 -7.13
CA VAL A 132 -7.79 -17.71 -7.39
C VAL A 132 -6.94 -18.68 -6.58
N GLY A 133 -5.64 -18.40 -6.46
CA GLY A 133 -4.72 -19.16 -5.60
C GLY A 133 -4.95 -18.97 -4.09
N GLU A 134 -5.77 -18.00 -3.69
CA GLU A 134 -6.24 -17.78 -2.31
C GLU A 134 -7.67 -18.33 -2.11
N GLY A 135 -8.18 -19.11 -3.06
CA GLY A 135 -9.55 -19.68 -3.00
C GLY A 135 -10.65 -18.68 -3.30
N LYS A 136 -10.34 -17.56 -3.97
CA LYS A 136 -11.33 -16.56 -4.41
C LYS A 136 -11.57 -16.62 -5.91
N SER A 137 -12.81 -16.82 -6.32
CA SER A 137 -13.19 -16.73 -7.73
C SER A 137 -13.07 -15.30 -8.25
N ILE A 138 -12.80 -15.13 -9.54
CA ILE A 138 -12.87 -13.81 -10.20
C ILE A 138 -14.30 -13.28 -10.06
N GLY A 139 -14.45 -12.01 -9.70
CA GLY A 139 -15.76 -11.41 -9.40
C GLY A 139 -16.19 -11.50 -7.93
N GLN A 140 -15.43 -12.21 -7.07
CA GLN A 140 -15.75 -12.32 -5.65
C GLN A 140 -15.10 -11.18 -4.85
N TRP A 141 -15.83 -10.65 -3.86
CA TRP A 141 -15.29 -9.66 -2.92
C TRP A 141 -14.23 -10.27 -1.98
N TYR A 142 -13.19 -9.47 -1.68
CA TYR A 142 -12.06 -9.86 -0.82
C TYR A 142 -12.15 -9.14 0.52
N GLY A 143 -11.69 -9.80 1.60
CA GLY A 143 -11.38 -9.10 2.84
C GLY A 143 -9.96 -8.51 2.83
N PRO A 144 -9.61 -7.64 3.81
CA PRO A 144 -8.29 -7.01 3.89
C PRO A 144 -7.11 -7.99 3.92
N ASN A 145 -7.24 -9.11 4.64
CA ASN A 145 -6.19 -10.14 4.66
C ASN A 145 -5.97 -10.75 3.27
N THR A 146 -7.04 -11.12 2.56
CA THR A 146 -6.90 -11.78 1.25
C THR A 146 -6.20 -10.89 0.22
N VAL A 147 -6.59 -9.60 0.14
CA VAL A 147 -5.91 -8.67 -0.77
C VAL A 147 -4.45 -8.44 -0.37
N ALA A 148 -4.14 -8.40 0.93
CA ALA A 148 -2.76 -8.33 1.43
C ALA A 148 -1.92 -9.53 0.97
N GLN A 149 -2.44 -10.76 1.11
CA GLN A 149 -1.75 -11.99 0.68
C GLN A 149 -1.48 -11.98 -0.83
N VAL A 150 -2.46 -11.53 -1.63
CA VAL A 150 -2.32 -11.38 -3.08
C VAL A 150 -1.23 -10.37 -3.43
N LEU A 151 -1.23 -9.18 -2.81
CA LEU A 151 -0.22 -8.15 -3.07
C LEU A 151 1.19 -8.62 -2.69
N ARG A 152 1.33 -9.37 -1.58
CA ARG A 152 2.61 -10.00 -1.20
C ARG A 152 3.14 -10.93 -2.29
N LYS A 153 2.26 -11.75 -2.89
CA LYS A 153 2.65 -12.66 -3.99
C LYS A 153 3.02 -11.87 -5.25
N LEU A 154 2.23 -10.88 -5.65
CA LEU A 154 2.49 -10.05 -6.83
C LEU A 154 3.80 -9.25 -6.71
N ALA A 155 4.11 -8.73 -5.53
CA ALA A 155 5.34 -7.98 -5.29
C ALA A 155 6.64 -8.78 -5.53
N THR A 156 6.56 -10.12 -5.59
CA THR A 156 7.72 -10.95 -5.94
C THR A 156 8.17 -10.80 -7.40
N PHE A 157 7.27 -10.38 -8.28
CA PHE A 157 7.54 -10.17 -9.71
C PHE A 157 8.05 -8.76 -10.02
N ASP A 158 7.83 -7.80 -9.11
CA ASP A 158 8.29 -6.41 -9.24
C ASP A 158 9.73 -6.26 -8.75
N THR A 159 10.66 -6.61 -9.64
CA THR A 159 12.11 -6.51 -9.38
C THR A 159 12.59 -5.07 -9.30
N TRP A 160 11.92 -4.12 -9.97
CA TRP A 160 12.23 -2.70 -9.90
C TRP A 160 12.01 -2.15 -8.49
N SER A 161 10.86 -2.46 -7.89
CA SER A 161 10.56 -2.03 -6.53
C SER A 161 11.22 -2.90 -5.47
N SER A 162 11.51 -4.18 -5.74
CA SER A 162 12.25 -5.07 -4.82
C SER A 162 11.77 -4.97 -3.36
N LEU A 163 10.46 -4.93 -3.16
CA LEU A 163 9.84 -4.76 -1.84
C LEU A 163 9.90 -6.05 -1.02
N ALA A 164 10.10 -5.90 0.29
CA ALA A 164 9.78 -6.93 1.25
C ALA A 164 8.35 -6.69 1.75
N VAL A 165 7.42 -7.61 1.49
CA VAL A 165 6.04 -7.50 1.97
C VAL A 165 5.81 -8.51 3.09
N HIS A 166 5.65 -8.04 4.32
CA HIS A 166 5.35 -8.88 5.47
C HIS A 166 3.90 -8.69 5.89
N ILE A 167 3.20 -9.80 6.17
CA ILE A 167 1.83 -9.79 6.66
C ILE A 167 1.86 -10.40 8.05
N ALA A 168 1.70 -9.56 9.08
CA ALA A 168 1.73 -10.00 10.47
C ALA A 168 0.36 -10.59 10.84
N MET A 169 0.35 -11.88 11.10
CA MET A 169 -0.85 -12.60 11.55
C MET A 169 -0.91 -12.63 13.08
N ASP A 170 -2.05 -13.06 13.63
CA ASP A 170 -2.25 -13.27 15.07
C ASP A 170 -1.91 -12.03 15.93
N ASN A 171 -2.15 -10.84 15.38
CA ASN A 171 -1.92 -9.53 16.00
C ASN A 171 -0.49 -9.35 16.56
N THR A 172 0.49 -10.09 16.01
CA THR A 172 1.85 -10.14 16.53
C THR A 172 2.86 -9.85 15.45
N VAL A 173 3.72 -8.86 15.68
CA VAL A 173 4.84 -8.56 14.78
C VAL A 173 6.11 -9.19 15.31
N VAL A 174 6.64 -10.17 14.58
CA VAL A 174 7.90 -10.86 14.92
C VAL A 174 9.06 -10.16 14.24
N MET A 175 9.81 -9.39 15.03
CA MET A 175 10.89 -8.54 14.53
C MET A 175 12.01 -9.32 13.85
N GLU A 176 12.28 -10.56 14.27
CA GLU A 176 13.29 -11.41 13.63
C GLU A 176 12.89 -11.84 12.22
N GLU A 177 11.62 -12.14 11.99
CA GLU A 177 11.10 -12.51 10.67
C GLU A 177 11.20 -11.34 9.70
N ILE A 178 10.88 -10.13 10.16
CA ILE A 178 11.06 -8.91 9.37
C ILE A 178 12.54 -8.72 9.01
N ARG A 179 13.46 -8.86 9.97
CA ARG A 179 14.90 -8.74 9.68
C ARG A 179 15.36 -9.76 8.65
N ARG A 180 14.89 -11.01 8.74
CA ARG A 180 15.22 -12.07 7.79
C ARG A 180 14.66 -11.78 6.39
N LEU A 181 13.44 -11.25 6.31
CA LEU A 181 12.79 -10.94 5.02
C LEU A 181 13.46 -9.76 4.31
N CYS A 182 13.88 -8.74 5.06
CA CYS A 182 14.42 -7.51 4.49
C CYS A 182 15.92 -7.58 4.18
N ARG A 183 16.70 -8.45 4.83
CA ARG A 183 18.13 -8.57 4.59
C ARG A 183 18.41 -9.27 3.25
N PHE A 184 19.19 -8.63 2.40
CA PHE A 184 19.68 -9.23 1.15
C PHE A 184 20.85 -10.17 1.45
N ASN A 185 20.69 -11.47 1.16
CA ASN A 185 21.83 -12.39 1.15
C ASN A 185 22.36 -12.45 -0.28
N TYR A 186 23.57 -11.95 -0.54
CA TYR A 186 24.31 -12.36 -1.73
C TYR A 186 24.71 -13.83 -1.55
N PRO A 187 24.34 -14.76 -2.45
CA PRO A 187 25.10 -15.99 -2.60
C PRO A 187 26.48 -15.58 -3.10
N CYS A 188 27.54 -15.76 -2.31
CA CYS A 188 28.90 -15.58 -2.81
C CYS A 188 29.14 -16.56 -3.98
N PRO A 189 29.48 -16.10 -5.19
CA PRO A 189 30.07 -16.97 -6.19
C PRO A 189 31.50 -17.29 -5.74
N GLY A 190 31.66 -18.31 -4.91
CA GLY A 190 32.96 -18.66 -4.35
C GLY A 190 32.94 -19.71 -3.24
N ALA A 191 31.79 -20.09 -2.70
CA ALA A 191 31.67 -21.28 -1.86
C ALA A 191 31.40 -22.53 -2.71
N SER A 192 32.22 -22.76 -3.75
CA SER A 192 32.37 -24.10 -4.29
C SER A 192 33.12 -24.91 -3.24
N ALA A 193 32.46 -25.94 -2.72
CA ALA A 193 33.04 -26.93 -1.85
C ALA A 193 34.35 -27.47 -2.45
N PHE A 194 35.47 -27.20 -1.79
CA PHE A 194 36.69 -27.97 -1.98
C PHE A 194 36.81 -28.96 -0.81
N PRO A 195 36.94 -30.27 -1.09
CA PRO A 195 37.17 -31.25 -0.03
C PRO A 195 38.58 -31.08 0.54
N THR A 196 38.68 -31.25 1.85
CA THR A 196 39.90 -31.26 2.64
C THR A 196 40.91 -32.30 2.14
N ALA A 197 42.15 -31.88 1.87
CA ALA A 197 43.32 -32.73 1.90
C ALA A 197 44.54 -31.92 2.32
N ASP A 198 45.25 -32.46 3.33
CA ASP A 198 46.42 -31.92 4.01
C ASP A 198 47.61 -31.61 3.08
N SER A 199 48.33 -30.53 3.40
CA SER A 199 49.81 -30.48 3.32
C SER A 199 50.34 -29.22 4.00
N ASP A 200 51.17 -29.44 5.02
CA ASP A 200 52.02 -28.45 5.68
C ASP A 200 52.82 -27.60 4.69
N LEU A 201 52.92 -26.29 4.97
CA LEU A 201 54.12 -25.48 4.77
C LEU A 201 53.95 -24.10 5.43
N LEU A 202 54.75 -23.87 6.47
CA LEU A 202 54.98 -22.59 7.12
C LEU A 202 55.71 -21.62 6.17
N SER A 203 55.15 -20.44 5.93
CA SER A 203 55.96 -19.26 5.61
C SER A 203 55.22 -17.98 6.02
N ASN A 204 55.87 -17.21 6.88
CA ASN A 204 55.52 -15.85 7.26
C ASN A 204 55.38 -14.93 6.03
N GLY A 205 54.30 -14.15 6.01
CA GLY A 205 54.12 -13.06 5.06
C GLY A 205 52.85 -12.27 5.35
N TYR A 206 52.98 -11.22 6.17
CA TYR A 206 51.99 -10.13 6.22
C TYR A 206 52.11 -9.33 4.91
N PRO A 207 51.00 -9.10 4.21
CA PRO A 207 50.62 -7.74 3.87
C PRO A 207 49.14 -7.53 4.23
N ASP A 208 48.85 -6.57 5.08
CA ASP A 208 48.45 -5.20 4.70
C ASP A 208 46.92 -5.11 4.52
N GLY A 209 46.38 -3.97 4.96
CA GLY A 209 45.01 -3.80 5.43
C GLY A 209 43.92 -4.46 4.59
N ALA A 210 43.32 -5.54 5.11
CA ALA A 210 41.93 -5.83 4.83
C ALA A 210 41.09 -4.75 5.54
N GLU A 211 40.95 -3.58 4.91
CA GLU A 211 39.85 -2.69 5.21
C GLU A 211 38.58 -3.54 5.17
N CYS A 212 38.00 -3.71 6.36
CA CYS A 212 36.64 -4.17 6.56
C CYS A 212 35.75 -3.18 5.83
N THR A 213 35.60 -3.36 4.52
CA THR A 213 34.57 -2.68 3.73
C THR A 213 33.26 -3.22 4.28
N ASP A 214 32.73 -2.44 5.21
CA ASP A 214 31.41 -2.53 5.81
C ASP A 214 30.45 -3.08 4.76
N ARG A 215 30.13 -4.37 4.85
CA ARG A 215 29.18 -5.04 3.96
C ARG A 215 27.85 -4.39 4.26
N LEU A 216 27.53 -3.29 3.59
CA LEU A 216 26.23 -2.63 3.67
C LEU A 216 25.17 -3.68 3.32
N LEU A 217 24.59 -4.28 4.34
CA LEU A 217 23.47 -5.20 4.22
C LEU A 217 22.33 -4.38 3.63
N LEU A 218 22.16 -4.44 2.32
CA LEU A 218 21.09 -3.75 1.61
C LEU A 218 19.75 -4.20 2.18
N TRP A 219 19.05 -3.28 2.85
CA TRP A 219 17.75 -3.52 3.44
C TRP A 219 16.66 -3.27 2.40
N LYS A 220 15.91 -4.32 2.04
CA LYS A 220 14.74 -4.18 1.17
C LYS A 220 13.68 -3.31 1.85
N PRO A 221 13.16 -2.26 1.18
CA PRO A 221 12.07 -1.47 1.74
C PRO A 221 10.89 -2.36 2.11
N LEU A 222 10.37 -2.16 3.32
CA LEU A 222 9.36 -3.01 3.92
C LEU A 222 7.98 -2.41 3.74
N VAL A 223 7.03 -3.23 3.31
CA VAL A 223 5.59 -2.99 3.43
C VAL A 223 5.07 -3.97 4.49
N LEU A 224 4.68 -3.47 5.65
CA LEU A 224 4.18 -4.27 6.77
C LEU A 224 2.66 -4.13 6.85
N LEU A 225 1.93 -5.17 6.44
CA LEU A 225 0.48 -5.26 6.52
C LEU A 225 0.06 -6.04 7.77
N ILE A 226 -0.92 -5.53 8.50
CA ILE A 226 -1.38 -6.11 9.76
C ILE A 226 -2.90 -6.23 9.70
N PRO A 227 -3.44 -7.36 9.20
CA PRO A 227 -4.87 -7.63 9.22
C PRO A 227 -5.34 -7.79 10.67
N LEU A 228 -6.38 -7.05 11.05
CA LEU A 228 -6.92 -7.00 12.41
C LEU A 228 -8.44 -7.18 12.38
N ARG A 229 -8.99 -7.66 13.49
CA ARG A 229 -10.42 -7.65 13.79
C ARG A 229 -10.63 -6.91 15.11
N LEU A 230 -11.04 -5.64 15.04
CA LEU A 230 -11.12 -4.71 16.18
C LEU A 230 -12.46 -4.77 16.96
N GLY A 231 -13.27 -5.80 16.69
CA GLY A 231 -14.59 -5.95 17.28
C GLY A 231 -15.43 -7.02 16.58
N LEU A 232 -16.64 -7.28 17.10
CA LEU A 232 -17.55 -8.29 16.54
C LEU A 232 -18.41 -7.72 15.42
N THR A 233 -19.13 -6.63 15.67
CA THR A 233 -19.95 -5.90 14.69
C THR A 233 -19.36 -4.53 14.43
N ASP A 234 -19.02 -3.83 15.50
CA ASP A 234 -18.51 -2.47 15.51
C ASP A 234 -17.12 -2.45 16.17
N ILE A 235 -16.35 -1.41 15.89
CA ILE A 235 -15.04 -1.21 16.54
C ILE A 235 -15.21 -1.02 18.05
N ASN A 236 -14.39 -1.69 18.85
CA ASN A 236 -14.34 -1.42 20.28
C ASN A 236 -13.64 -0.07 20.54
N GLU A 237 -14.27 0.82 21.29
CA GLU A 237 -13.77 2.16 21.62
C GLU A 237 -12.35 2.16 22.18
N ALA A 238 -11.95 1.08 22.89
CA ALA A 238 -10.60 0.92 23.42
C ALA A 238 -9.51 0.97 22.33
N TYR A 239 -9.84 0.67 21.07
CA TYR A 239 -8.90 0.69 19.95
C TYR A 239 -8.87 2.02 19.18
N ILE A 240 -9.80 2.95 19.43
CA ILE A 240 -9.94 4.18 18.63
C ILE A 240 -8.67 5.04 18.71
N GLU A 241 -8.16 5.28 19.91
CA GLU A 241 -6.93 6.08 20.08
C GLU A 241 -5.71 5.37 19.49
N THR A 242 -5.61 4.05 19.63
CA THR A 242 -4.55 3.24 18.99
C THR A 242 -4.62 3.32 17.47
N LEU A 243 -5.82 3.33 16.90
CA LEU A 243 -6.05 3.49 15.46
C LEU A 243 -5.64 4.89 14.99
N LYS A 244 -6.04 5.96 15.71
CA LYS A 244 -5.60 7.34 15.43
C LYS A 244 -4.08 7.44 15.44
N HIS A 245 -3.41 6.86 16.43
CA HIS A 245 -1.95 6.80 16.48
C HIS A 245 -1.31 6.09 15.28
N CYS A 246 -1.96 5.10 14.68
CA CYS A 246 -1.46 4.48 13.45
C CYS A 246 -1.39 5.46 12.27
N PHE A 247 -2.28 6.46 12.20
CA PHE A 247 -2.23 7.52 11.18
C PHE A 247 -1.18 8.61 11.48
N MET A 248 -0.75 8.74 12.74
CA MET A 248 0.21 9.77 13.15
C MET A 248 1.68 9.38 12.88
N MET A 249 1.95 8.10 12.66
CA MET A 249 3.33 7.62 12.44
C MET A 249 3.86 8.08 11.07
N PRO A 250 5.12 8.54 10.94
CA PRO A 250 5.73 8.88 9.65
C PRO A 250 5.72 7.73 8.63
N GLN A 251 5.68 6.48 9.13
CA GLN A 251 5.62 5.26 8.33
C GLN A 251 4.19 4.90 7.91
N SER A 252 3.18 5.65 8.33
CA SER A 252 1.78 5.29 8.08
C SER A 252 1.50 5.25 6.58
N LEU A 253 0.98 4.11 6.14
CA LEU A 253 0.41 3.95 4.81
C LEU A 253 -1.12 3.92 4.87
N GLY A 254 -1.71 4.24 6.03
CA GLY A 254 -3.16 4.22 6.23
C GLY A 254 -3.71 2.83 6.50
N VAL A 255 -5.02 2.69 6.28
CA VAL A 255 -5.80 1.50 6.62
C VAL A 255 -6.76 1.18 5.48
N ILE A 256 -6.89 -0.09 5.11
CA ILE A 256 -7.98 -0.56 4.24
C ILE A 256 -8.98 -1.36 5.05
N GLY A 257 -10.26 -1.19 4.77
CA GLY A 257 -11.33 -1.86 5.50
C GLY A 257 -12.69 -1.59 4.90
N GLY A 258 -13.73 -2.00 5.61
CA GLY A 258 -15.12 -1.80 5.21
C GLY A 258 -15.88 -3.10 4.99
N LYS A 259 -17.20 -2.96 4.85
CA LYS A 259 -18.14 -4.07 4.68
C LYS A 259 -18.02 -4.65 3.26
N PRO A 260 -18.54 -5.87 3.02
CA PRO A 260 -18.68 -6.39 1.66
C PRO A 260 -19.28 -5.34 0.72
N ASN A 261 -18.60 -5.11 -0.41
CA ASN A 261 -18.99 -4.15 -1.44
C ASN A 261 -19.00 -2.66 -1.03
N SER A 262 -18.48 -2.32 0.17
CA SER A 262 -18.32 -0.95 0.69
C SER A 262 -16.93 -0.80 1.34
N ALA A 263 -15.88 -1.02 0.55
CA ALA A 263 -14.50 -0.94 1.01
C ALA A 263 -13.90 0.45 0.76
N HIS A 264 -13.14 0.96 1.72
CA HIS A 264 -12.51 2.29 1.65
C HIS A 264 -11.03 2.22 2.01
N TYR A 265 -10.26 3.18 1.50
CA TYR A 265 -8.87 3.40 1.89
C TYR A 265 -8.77 4.63 2.78
N PHE A 266 -8.67 4.40 4.08
CA PHE A 266 -8.52 5.43 5.10
C PHE A 266 -7.08 5.95 5.10
N ILE A 267 -6.93 7.25 4.91
CA ILE A 267 -5.63 7.94 4.80
C ILE A 267 -5.32 8.81 6.02
N GLY A 268 -6.30 9.02 6.89
CA GLY A 268 -6.18 10.01 7.95
C GLY A 268 -7.39 10.11 8.84
N TYR A 269 -7.39 11.10 9.73
CA TYR A 269 -8.52 11.45 10.58
C TYR A 269 -8.51 12.93 10.97
N VAL A 270 -9.67 13.42 11.40
CA VAL A 270 -9.87 14.73 12.05
C VAL A 270 -10.94 14.59 13.13
N GLY A 271 -10.63 14.96 14.37
CA GLY A 271 -11.53 14.70 15.51
C GLY A 271 -11.90 13.21 15.60
N GLU A 272 -13.20 12.91 15.50
CA GLU A 272 -13.77 11.56 15.51
C GLU A 272 -14.15 11.02 14.12
N GLU A 273 -13.67 11.67 13.06
CA GLU A 273 -13.94 11.25 11.67
C GLU A 273 -12.69 10.73 10.98
N LEU A 274 -12.81 9.62 10.27
CA LEU A 274 -11.79 9.12 9.36
C LEU A 274 -11.90 9.82 8.00
N ILE A 275 -10.76 10.09 7.40
CA ILE A 275 -10.62 10.65 6.06
C ILE A 275 -10.23 9.51 5.12
N TYR A 276 -10.96 9.34 4.01
CA TYR A 276 -10.72 8.21 3.10
C TYR A 276 -10.86 8.55 1.62
N LEU A 277 -10.26 7.68 0.80
CA LEU A 277 -10.47 7.60 -0.63
C LEU A 277 -11.42 6.44 -0.95
N ASP A 278 -12.41 6.74 -1.77
CA ASP A 278 -13.52 5.84 -2.06
C ASP A 278 -13.42 5.32 -3.50
N PRO A 279 -13.44 3.99 -3.74
CA PRO A 279 -13.33 3.42 -5.07
C PRO A 279 -14.67 3.31 -5.84
N HIS A 280 -15.82 3.62 -5.22
CA HIS A 280 -17.18 3.35 -5.71
C HIS A 280 -17.65 4.36 -6.77
N THR A 281 -16.82 4.62 -7.77
CA THR A 281 -17.22 5.30 -8.99
C THR A 281 -16.65 4.63 -10.22
N THR A 282 -17.47 4.45 -11.26
CA THR A 282 -17.06 3.69 -12.44
C THR A 282 -16.56 4.60 -13.55
N GLN A 283 -15.24 4.62 -13.73
CA GLN A 283 -14.56 5.38 -14.77
C GLN A 283 -14.22 4.49 -15.99
N PRO A 284 -14.10 5.02 -17.21
CA PRO A 284 -13.56 4.26 -18.34
C PRO A 284 -12.11 3.83 -18.08
N ALA A 285 -11.69 2.65 -18.54
CA ALA A 285 -10.29 2.24 -18.51
C ALA A 285 -9.43 3.24 -19.31
N VAL A 286 -8.24 3.55 -18.80
CA VAL A 286 -7.28 4.44 -19.49
C VAL A 286 -6.36 3.58 -20.33
N GLU A 287 -6.23 3.93 -21.61
CA GLU A 287 -5.25 3.35 -22.52
C GLU A 287 -3.98 4.22 -22.51
N PRO A 288 -2.84 3.73 -22.00
CA PRO A 288 -1.55 4.40 -22.12
C PRO A 288 -1.22 4.64 -23.59
N ILE A 289 -0.76 5.85 -23.92
CA ILE A 289 -0.27 6.19 -25.26
C ILE A 289 1.15 5.61 -25.42
N ASP A 290 1.97 5.76 -24.38
CA ASP A 290 3.27 5.12 -24.19
C ASP A 290 3.55 4.97 -22.67
N SER A 291 4.70 4.40 -22.30
CA SER A 291 5.06 4.21 -20.88
C SER A 291 5.39 5.50 -20.12
N CYS A 292 5.57 6.63 -20.82
CA CYS A 292 5.97 7.91 -20.24
C CYS A 292 4.86 8.98 -20.24
N HIS A 293 3.71 8.67 -20.86
CA HIS A 293 2.57 9.56 -20.94
C HIS A 293 1.25 8.78 -20.81
N ILE A 294 0.75 8.78 -19.58
CA ILE A 294 -0.57 8.26 -19.22
C ILE A 294 -1.46 9.46 -18.85
N PRO A 295 -2.66 9.62 -19.44
CA PRO A 295 -3.65 10.58 -18.93
C PRO A 295 -4.01 10.24 -17.48
N ASP A 296 -3.54 11.04 -16.54
CA ASP A 296 -3.49 10.69 -15.12
C ASP A 296 -4.59 11.32 -14.26
N GLU A 297 -5.33 12.29 -14.78
CA GLU A 297 -6.33 13.06 -14.02
C GLU A 297 -7.38 12.18 -13.32
N SER A 298 -7.76 11.07 -13.95
CA SER A 298 -8.73 10.10 -13.41
C SER A 298 -8.21 9.26 -12.24
N PHE A 299 -6.90 9.33 -11.97
CA PHE A 299 -6.23 8.65 -10.86
C PHE A 299 -5.90 9.59 -9.69
N HIS A 300 -6.45 10.81 -9.71
CA HIS A 300 -6.31 11.79 -8.65
C HIS A 300 -7.68 12.31 -8.23
N CYS A 301 -8.04 12.06 -6.98
CA CYS A 301 -9.32 12.48 -6.39
C CYS A 301 -9.36 14.00 -6.24
N GLN A 302 -10.11 14.69 -7.11
CA GLN A 302 -10.19 16.16 -7.15
C GLN A 302 -11.41 16.72 -6.40
N HIS A 303 -12.28 15.87 -5.86
CA HIS A 303 -13.38 16.30 -4.99
C HIS A 303 -12.92 16.40 -3.53
N PRO A 304 -13.66 17.11 -2.66
CA PRO A 304 -13.38 17.12 -1.22
C PRO A 304 -13.28 15.68 -0.69
N PRO A 305 -12.35 15.41 0.25
CA PRO A 305 -12.17 14.07 0.78
C PRO A 305 -13.41 13.61 1.53
N CYS A 306 -13.74 12.33 1.36
CA CYS A 306 -14.83 11.71 2.10
C CYS A 306 -14.46 11.56 3.58
N ARG A 307 -15.44 11.76 4.44
CA ARG A 307 -15.34 11.64 5.89
C ARG A 307 -16.43 10.70 6.40
N MET A 308 -16.12 9.93 7.44
CA MET A 308 -17.11 9.12 8.16
C MET A 308 -16.71 8.99 9.64
N SER A 309 -17.68 8.77 10.52
CA SER A 309 -17.41 8.55 11.94
C SER A 309 -16.52 7.32 12.15
N ILE A 310 -15.54 7.40 13.04
CA ILE A 310 -14.69 6.25 13.41
C ILE A 310 -15.55 5.09 13.93
N ALA A 311 -16.66 5.39 14.61
CA ALA A 311 -17.57 4.38 15.15
C ALA A 311 -18.27 3.54 14.06
N GLU A 312 -18.35 4.04 12.83
CA GLU A 312 -18.98 3.35 11.69
C GLU A 312 -18.01 2.44 10.93
N LEU A 313 -16.72 2.44 11.30
CA LEU A 313 -15.69 1.61 10.69
C LEU A 313 -15.96 0.11 10.93
N ASP A 314 -15.98 -0.69 9.87
CA ASP A 314 -16.03 -2.15 10.01
C ASP A 314 -14.77 -2.66 10.75
N PRO A 315 -14.92 -3.53 11.75
CA PRO A 315 -13.78 -3.96 12.57
C PRO A 315 -12.75 -4.80 11.80
N SER A 316 -13.05 -5.31 10.60
CA SER A 316 -12.06 -5.99 9.75
C SER A 316 -11.25 -4.96 8.95
N VAL A 317 -9.99 -4.77 9.35
CA VAL A 317 -9.09 -3.80 8.72
C VAL A 317 -7.72 -4.41 8.43
N ALA A 318 -6.92 -3.76 7.58
CA ALA A 318 -5.48 -4.00 7.52
C ALA A 318 -4.72 -2.67 7.65
N VAL A 319 -3.92 -2.55 8.71
CA VAL A 319 -3.07 -1.39 8.98
C VAL A 319 -1.73 -1.60 8.31
N ASN A 320 -1.17 -0.56 7.69
CA ASN A 320 0.11 -0.67 6.99
C ASN A 320 1.19 0.32 7.49
N LYS A 321 2.41 -0.18 7.66
CA LYS A 321 3.61 0.64 7.95
C LYS A 321 4.69 0.41 6.88
N GLY A 322 5.10 1.48 6.20
CA GLY A 322 6.18 1.47 5.21
C GLY A 322 7.52 1.92 5.80
N LYS A 323 8.62 1.21 5.51
CA LYS A 323 9.99 1.67 5.83
C LYS A 323 10.85 1.78 4.58
N GLY A 324 11.45 2.95 4.39
CA GLY A 324 12.52 3.18 3.40
C GLY A 324 13.87 2.60 3.85
N ALA A 325 14.82 2.53 2.93
CA ALA A 325 16.11 1.83 3.10
C ALA A 325 17.03 2.39 4.22
N SER A 326 16.75 3.60 4.74
CA SER A 326 17.51 4.22 5.83
C SER A 326 16.69 4.24 7.11
N THR A 327 16.84 3.25 7.99
CA THR A 327 16.75 3.36 9.48
C THR A 327 16.58 1.99 10.14
N GLU A 328 17.68 1.47 10.67
CA GLU A 328 17.73 0.31 11.57
C GLU A 328 17.13 0.63 12.97
N SER A 329 16.84 1.91 13.26
CA SER A 329 16.61 2.46 14.61
C SER A 329 15.33 2.04 15.33
N LEU A 330 14.34 1.45 14.64
CA LEU A 330 13.13 0.90 15.28
C LEU A 330 13.29 -0.56 15.72
N LEU A 331 14.37 -1.23 15.29
CA LEU A 331 14.66 -2.63 15.62
C LEU A 331 15.76 -2.78 16.67
N THR A 332 16.33 -1.68 17.17
CA THR A 332 17.44 -1.67 18.13
C THR A 332 17.01 -1.83 19.59
N HIS A 333 15.71 -1.73 19.90
CA HIS A 333 15.20 -2.01 21.25
C HIS A 333 14.79 -3.49 21.35
N GLY A 334 15.48 -4.24 22.22
CA GLY A 334 15.56 -5.70 22.31
C GLY A 334 14.30 -6.50 22.68
N GLY A 335 13.11 -6.08 22.24
CA GLY A 335 11.89 -6.90 22.32
C GLY A 335 11.83 -7.92 21.19
N ARG A 336 11.81 -9.24 21.51
CA ARG A 336 11.71 -10.31 20.50
C ARG A 336 10.32 -10.37 19.81
N ARG A 337 9.29 -9.79 20.43
CA ARG A 337 7.91 -9.74 19.94
C ARG A 337 7.27 -8.41 20.34
N MET A 338 6.53 -7.78 19.43
CA MET A 338 5.63 -6.68 19.74
C MET A 338 4.19 -7.19 19.54
N MET A 339 3.46 -7.36 20.65
CA MET A 339 2.00 -7.57 20.57
C MET A 339 1.34 -6.24 20.26
N ILE A 340 0.41 -6.24 19.32
CA ILE A 340 -0.46 -5.11 19.01
C ILE A 340 -1.71 -5.34 19.84
N SER A 341 -1.63 -4.97 21.13
CA SER A 341 -2.78 -4.95 22.04
C SER A 341 -3.36 -3.55 22.11
#